data_AF-A0A920RRD5-F1
#
_entry.id   AF-A0A920RRD5-F1
#
_cell.length_a   1.000
_cell.length_b   1.000
_cell.length_c   1.000
_cell.angle_alpha   90.00
_cell.angle_beta   90.00
_cell.angle_gamma   90.00
#
_symmetry.space_group_name_H-M   'P 1'
#
loop_
_entity.id
_entity.type
_entity.pdbx_description
1 polymer ?
#
loop_
_entity_poly.entity_id
_entity_poly.type
_entity_poly.pdbx_seq_one_letter_code
_entity_poly.pdbx_strand_id
1 'polypeptide(L)'
;MTDPQYKAMTRFLRDIGTESVPHTDTVFLAHLVGVYNDLRDWNASTAVCRAGMFHSIYGTEMFQTFALPLEQRDEVRELIGDHAEFVAWVNCVMDRETFDQQLDAPPPTRFATGSPVSRSR
;
A
#
# COMPACT_ATOMS: atom_id res chain seq x y z
N MET A 1 16.10 5.86 14.91
CA MET A 1 15.13 6.44 15.85
C MET A 1 13.82 5.70 15.64
N THR A 2 13.21 5.15 16.70
CA THR A 2 12.00 4.33 16.61
C THR A 2 10.81 5.19 16.22
N ASP A 3 10.02 4.78 15.22
CA ASP A 3 8.83 5.51 14.77
C ASP A 3 7.85 5.70 15.94
N PRO A 4 7.45 6.94 16.29
CA PRO A 4 6.58 7.20 17.43
C PRO A 4 5.20 6.53 17.30
N GLN A 5 4.72 6.31 16.07
CA GLN A 5 3.43 5.68 15.81
C GLN A 5 3.47 4.16 15.93
N TYR A 6 4.64 3.53 16.04
CA TYR A 6 4.78 2.08 16.00
C TYR A 6 3.91 1.35 17.03
N LYS A 7 3.86 1.86 18.26
CA LYS A 7 3.01 1.27 19.32
C LYS A 7 1.51 1.47 19.07
N ALA A 8 1.12 2.58 18.45
CA ALA A 8 -0.27 2.84 18.12
C ALA A 8 -0.73 1.95 16.94
N MET A 9 0.10 1.85 15.90
CA MET A 9 -0.14 0.97 14.75
C MET A 9 -0.26 -0.50 15.15
N THR A 10 0.68 -1.03 15.93
CA THR A 10 0.64 -2.42 16.42
C THR A 10 -0.59 -2.70 17.29
N ARG A 11 -0.99 -1.73 18.12
CA ARG A 11 -2.22 -1.84 18.93
C ARG A 11 -3.46 -1.87 18.03
N PHE A 12 -3.58 -0.93 17.10
CA PHE A 12 -4.70 -0.88 16.16
C PHE A 12 -4.87 -2.21 15.42
N LEU A 13 -3.79 -2.74 14.84
CA LEU A 13 -3.82 -4.02 14.12
C LEU A 13 -4.20 -5.19 15.03
N ARG A 14 -3.79 -5.17 16.30
CA ARG A 14 -4.22 -6.19 17.25
C ARG A 14 -5.72 -6.07 17.58
N ASP A 15 -6.19 -4.85 17.82
CA ASP A 15 -7.56 -4.57 18.26
C ASP A 15 -8.59 -4.93 17.18
N ILE A 16 -8.21 -4.84 15.89
CA ILE A 16 -9.02 -5.34 14.76
C ILE A 16 -8.86 -6.85 14.50
N GLY A 17 -8.10 -7.57 15.34
CA GLY A 17 -8.04 -9.04 15.36
C GLY A 17 -6.97 -9.68 14.50
N THR A 18 -6.03 -8.93 13.91
CA THR A 18 -5.00 -9.52 13.01
C THR A 18 -4.06 -10.52 13.70
N GLU A 19 -3.97 -10.51 15.03
CA GLU A 19 -3.17 -11.49 15.79
C GLU A 19 -3.76 -12.90 15.79
N SER A 20 -5.06 -13.03 15.48
CA SER A 20 -5.76 -14.32 15.46
C SER A 20 -5.94 -14.87 14.05
N VAL A 21 -5.53 -14.13 13.01
CA VAL A 21 -5.68 -14.55 11.62
C VAL A 21 -4.45 -15.37 11.20
N PRO A 22 -4.60 -16.66 10.83
CA PRO A 22 -3.48 -17.46 10.34
C PRO A 22 -2.95 -16.89 9.02
N HIS A 23 -1.63 -16.85 8.85
CA HIS A 23 -1.00 -16.37 7.63
C HIS A 23 0.32 -17.09 7.36
N THR A 24 0.37 -17.91 6.31
CA THR A 24 1.51 -18.83 6.02
C THR A 24 1.89 -19.64 7.27
N ASP A 25 3.07 -19.39 7.84
CA ASP A 25 3.62 -20.09 9.02
C ASP A 25 3.50 -19.27 10.32
N THR A 26 2.84 -18.12 10.28
CA THR A 26 2.68 -17.19 11.42
C THR A 26 1.23 -16.71 11.55
N VAL A 27 1.00 -15.76 12.44
CA VAL A 27 -0.23 -14.94 12.44
C VAL A 27 -0.03 -13.68 11.62
N PHE A 28 -1.11 -13.12 11.07
CA PHE A 28 -1.06 -11.99 10.14
C PHE A 28 -0.37 -10.76 10.75
N LEU A 29 -0.62 -10.45 12.03
CA LEU A 29 0.09 -9.35 12.73
C LEU A 29 1.62 -9.50 12.68
N ALA A 30 2.15 -10.71 12.86
CA ALA A 30 3.59 -10.96 12.84
C ALA A 30 4.18 -10.71 11.44
N HIS A 31 3.46 -11.11 10.40
CA HIS A 31 3.84 -10.82 9.01
C HIS A 31 3.88 -9.31 8.74
N LEU A 32 2.84 -8.55 9.13
CA LEU A 32 2.79 -7.09 8.95
C LEU A 32 3.95 -6.37 9.65
N VAL A 33 4.27 -6.80 10.88
CA VAL A 33 5.42 -6.29 11.64
C VAL A 33 6.75 -6.67 10.98
N GLY A 34 6.87 -7.88 10.43
CA GLY A 34 8.05 -8.31 9.67
C GLY A 34 8.34 -7.39 8.50
N VAL A 35 7.33 -7.17 7.64
CA VAL A 35 7.43 -6.28 6.46
C VAL A 35 7.84 -4.86 6.86
N TYR A 36 7.27 -4.31 7.94
CA TYR A 36 7.68 -3.00 8.46
C TYR A 36 9.16 -2.95 8.81
N ASN A 37 9.66 -3.98 9.51
CA ASN A 37 11.05 -4.04 9.94
C ASN A 37 12.00 -4.23 8.75
N ASP A 38 11.66 -5.10 7.80
CA ASP A 38 12.46 -5.32 6.60
C ASP A 38 12.62 -4.02 5.80
N LEU A 39 11.52 -3.29 5.55
CA LEU A 39 11.56 -2.01 4.83
C LEU A 39 12.40 -0.96 5.58
N ARG A 40 12.29 -0.90 6.90
CA ARG A 40 13.12 -0.01 7.72
C ARG A 40 14.60 -0.38 7.59
N ASP A 41 14.91 -1.66 7.67
CA ASP A 41 16.30 -2.15 7.62
C ASP A 41 16.90 -1.98 6.22
N TRP A 42 16.06 -1.91 5.18
CA TRP A 42 16.44 -1.51 3.82
C TRP A 42 16.53 0.02 3.62
N ASN A 43 16.43 0.82 4.69
CA ASN A 43 16.43 2.29 4.67
C ASN A 43 15.32 2.91 3.83
N ALA A 44 14.16 2.25 3.71
CA ALA A 44 12.99 2.87 3.13
C ALA A 44 12.52 4.06 3.97
N SER A 45 11.77 4.97 3.35
CA SER A 45 11.19 6.10 4.08
C SER A 45 10.17 5.63 5.13
N THR A 46 10.00 6.39 6.21
CA THR A 46 9.00 6.09 7.25
C THR A 46 7.60 5.86 6.68
N ALA A 47 7.20 6.66 5.67
CA ALA A 47 5.91 6.49 5.01
C ALA A 47 5.77 5.14 4.31
N VAL A 48 6.84 4.66 3.66
CA VAL A 48 6.86 3.34 3.00
C VAL A 48 6.85 2.21 4.02
N CYS A 49 7.61 2.31 5.12
CA CYS A 49 7.56 1.29 6.18
C CYS A 49 6.15 1.17 6.76
N ARG A 50 5.50 2.31 7.06
CA ARG A 50 4.11 2.36 7.54
C ARG A 50 3.13 1.78 6.52
N ALA A 51 3.27 2.14 5.24
CA ALA A 51 2.46 1.57 4.16
C ALA A 51 2.62 0.04 4.10
N GLY A 52 3.85 -0.46 4.21
CA GLY A 52 4.15 -1.90 4.24
C GLY A 52 3.46 -2.62 5.40
N MET A 53 3.41 -2.01 6.58
CA MET A 53 2.70 -2.58 7.73
C MET A 53 1.17 -2.67 7.53
N PHE A 54 0.61 -1.85 6.63
CA PHE A 54 -0.83 -1.79 6.35
C PHE A 54 -1.16 -2.27 4.92
N HIS A 55 -0.22 -2.88 4.21
CA HIS A 55 -0.31 -3.10 2.76
C HIS A 55 -1.48 -4.00 2.32
N SER A 56 -2.08 -4.74 3.24
CA SER A 56 -3.21 -5.65 3.01
C SER A 56 -4.43 -5.33 3.90
N ILE A 57 -4.48 -4.12 4.50
CA ILE A 57 -5.46 -3.78 5.53
C ILE A 57 -6.90 -3.77 4.99
N TYR A 58 -7.10 -3.40 3.73
CA TYR A 58 -8.42 -3.36 3.08
C TYR A 58 -8.75 -4.65 2.31
N GLY A 59 -8.04 -5.74 2.63
CA GLY A 59 -8.05 -6.96 1.84
C GLY A 59 -7.16 -6.83 0.59
N THR A 60 -6.79 -7.98 0.03
CA THR A 60 -6.12 -8.06 -1.28
C THR A 60 -6.73 -9.19 -2.10
N GLU A 61 -6.37 -9.26 -3.38
CA GLU A 61 -6.74 -10.37 -4.26
C GLU A 61 -6.36 -11.74 -3.67
N MET A 62 -5.24 -11.81 -2.95
CA MET A 62 -4.70 -13.03 -2.35
C MET A 62 -5.08 -13.22 -0.87
N PHE A 63 -5.77 -12.25 -0.24
CA PHE A 63 -6.13 -12.31 1.18
C PHE A 63 -7.49 -11.65 1.44
N GLN A 64 -8.53 -12.50 1.50
CA GLN A 64 -9.93 -12.11 1.73
C GLN A 64 -10.41 -12.43 3.15
N THR A 65 -9.59 -13.08 3.99
CA THR A 65 -9.99 -13.52 5.35
C THR A 65 -10.20 -12.35 6.31
N PHE A 66 -9.55 -11.22 6.04
CA PHE A 66 -9.70 -9.97 6.79
C PHE A 66 -9.64 -8.79 5.81
N ALA A 67 -10.59 -7.88 5.92
CA ALA A 67 -10.58 -6.61 5.21
C ALA A 67 -11.28 -5.56 6.08
N LEU A 68 -10.57 -4.46 6.37
CA LEU A 68 -11.16 -3.30 7.00
C LEU A 68 -12.12 -2.61 6.01
N PRO A 69 -13.32 -2.19 6.43
CA PRO A 69 -14.24 -1.44 5.57
C PRO A 69 -13.60 -0.15 5.03
N LEU A 70 -13.90 0.21 3.77
CA LEU A 70 -13.33 1.39 3.12
C LEU A 70 -13.78 2.71 3.76
N GLU A 71 -14.86 2.69 4.53
CA GLU A 71 -15.35 3.81 5.31
C GLU A 71 -14.40 4.19 6.45
N GLN A 72 -13.50 3.28 6.87
CA GLN A 72 -12.53 3.52 7.94
C GLN A 72 -11.18 4.04 7.43
N ARG A 73 -11.09 4.42 6.14
CA ARG A 73 -9.84 4.93 5.57
C ARG A 73 -9.33 6.20 6.26
N ASP A 74 -10.22 7.08 6.70
CA ASP A 74 -9.82 8.31 7.41
C ASP A 74 -9.11 8.00 8.74
N GLU A 75 -9.59 7.01 9.50
CA GLU A 75 -8.94 6.57 10.74
C GLU A 75 -7.52 6.04 10.48
N VAL A 76 -7.35 5.27 9.39
CA VAL A 76 -6.03 4.78 8.98
C VAL A 76 -5.12 5.94 8.55
N ARG A 77 -5.63 6.92 7.78
CA ARG A 77 -4.86 8.13 7.38
C ARG A 77 -4.35 8.90 8.59
N GLU A 78 -5.22 9.14 9.57
CA GLU A 78 -4.86 9.84 10.80
C GLU A 78 -3.74 9.09 11.56
N LEU A 79 -3.79 7.76 11.56
CA LEU A 79 -2.83 6.93 12.26
C LEU A 79 -1.46 6.86 11.58
N ILE A 80 -1.43 6.60 10.27
CA ILE A 80 -0.19 6.28 9.53
C ILE A 80 0.33 7.42 8.65
N GLY A 81 -0.52 8.41 8.37
CA GLY A 81 -0.28 9.56 7.50
C GLY A 81 -0.81 9.34 6.08
N ASP A 82 -1.27 10.41 5.44
CA ASP A 82 -1.95 10.40 4.13
C ASP A 82 -1.17 9.65 3.05
N HIS A 83 0.14 9.92 2.92
CA HIS A 83 0.95 9.27 1.90
C HIS A 83 1.11 7.77 2.16
N ALA A 84 1.26 7.35 3.41
CA ALA A 84 1.40 5.94 3.76
C ALA A 84 0.09 5.18 3.51
N GLU A 85 -1.06 5.77 3.88
CA GLU A 85 -2.38 5.19 3.60
C GLU A 85 -2.65 5.10 2.11
N PHE A 86 -2.32 6.14 1.34
CA PHE A 86 -2.50 6.11 -0.11
C PHE A 86 -1.73 4.95 -0.76
N VAL A 87 -0.46 4.75 -0.39
CA VAL A 87 0.36 3.64 -0.92
C VAL A 87 -0.21 2.28 -0.51
N ALA A 88 -0.62 2.14 0.75
CA ALA A 88 -1.26 0.91 1.23
C ALA A 88 -2.57 0.61 0.48
N TRP A 89 -3.41 1.63 0.29
CA TRP A 89 -4.67 1.52 -0.45
C TRP A 89 -4.45 1.11 -1.91
N VAL A 90 -3.52 1.77 -2.62
CA VAL A 90 -3.17 1.41 -4.00
C VAL A 90 -2.71 -0.04 -4.06
N ASN A 91 -1.87 -0.50 -3.12
CA ASN A 91 -1.46 -1.90 -3.08
C ASN A 91 -2.62 -2.87 -2.83
N CYS A 92 -3.65 -2.46 -2.07
CA CYS A 92 -4.84 -3.29 -1.81
C CYS A 92 -5.75 -3.42 -3.04
N VAL A 93 -5.95 -2.34 -3.80
CA VAL A 93 -6.91 -2.28 -4.91
C VAL A 93 -6.28 -2.50 -6.29
N MET A 94 -4.96 -2.57 -6.37
CA MET A 94 -4.25 -2.85 -7.60
C MET A 94 -4.53 -4.28 -8.05
N ASP A 95 -5.03 -4.40 -9.28
CA ASP A 95 -4.98 -5.63 -10.05
C ASP A 95 -3.53 -5.81 -10.52
N ARG A 96 -2.85 -6.83 -9.97
CA ARG A 96 -1.42 -7.04 -10.21
C ARG A 96 -1.15 -7.49 -11.64
N GLU A 97 -2.01 -8.33 -12.20
CA GLU A 97 -1.84 -8.85 -13.55
C GLU A 97 -1.84 -7.71 -14.58
N THR A 98 -2.84 -6.83 -14.51
CA THR A 98 -2.93 -5.68 -15.41
C THR A 98 -1.78 -4.70 -15.19
N PHE A 99 -1.36 -4.48 -13.94
CA PHE A 99 -0.20 -3.62 -13.64
C PHE A 99 1.09 -4.16 -14.24
N ASP A 100 1.38 -5.45 -14.04
CA ASP A 100 2.59 -6.10 -14.56
C ASP A 100 2.62 -6.06 -16.10
N GLN A 101 1.48 -6.29 -16.76
CA GLN A 101 1.35 -6.16 -18.22
C GLN A 101 1.68 -4.75 -18.72
N GLN A 102 1.42 -3.70 -17.94
CA GLN A 102 1.76 -2.32 -18.32
C GLN A 102 3.25 -1.99 -18.17
N LEU A 103 3.99 -2.72 -17.33
CA LEU A 103 5.43 -2.51 -17.18
C LEU A 103 6.21 -2.98 -18.42
N ASP A 104 5.73 -4.03 -19.08
CA ASP A 104 6.30 -4.57 -20.31
C ASP A 104 5.74 -3.92 -21.59
N ALA A 105 4.68 -3.11 -21.46
CA ALA A 105 4.05 -2.46 -22.60
C ALA A 105 4.92 -1.29 -23.14
N PRO A 106 5.01 -1.12 -24.47
CA PRO A 106 5.57 0.10 -25.02
C PRO A 106 4.77 1.31 -24.49
N PRO A 107 5.43 2.44 -24.20
CA PRO A 107 4.76 3.60 -23.62
C PRO A 107 3.56 3.99 -24.49
N PRO A 108 2.40 4.35 -23.90
CA PRO A 108 1.23 4.69 -24.67
C PRO A 108 1.62 5.78 -25.67
N THR A 109 1.33 5.53 -26.95
CA THR A 109 1.65 6.47 -28.03
C THR A 109 1.13 7.83 -27.65
N ARG A 110 2.06 8.76 -27.34
CA ARG A 110 1.70 10.17 -27.12
C ARG A 110 0.93 10.59 -28.36
N PHE A 111 -0.32 11.05 -28.20
CA PHE A 111 -0.99 11.76 -29.27
C PHE A 111 -0.03 12.83 -29.76
N ALA A 112 0.35 12.74 -31.03
CA ALA A 112 1.25 13.69 -31.66
C ALA A 112 0.71 15.08 -31.36
N THR A 113 1.44 15.85 -30.55
CA THR A 113 1.19 17.28 -30.40
C THR A 113 1.12 17.86 -31.81
N GLY A 114 -0.01 18.47 -32.13
CA GLY A 114 -0.51 18.66 -33.49
C GLY A 114 0.51 19.18 -34.50
N SER A 115 0.30 18.78 -35.76
CA SER A 115 1.01 19.31 -36.93
C SER A 115 1.13 20.84 -36.87
N PRO A 116 2.30 21.42 -37.21
CA PRO A 116 2.44 22.86 -37.22
C PRO A 116 1.51 23.43 -38.30
N VAL A 117 0.60 24.32 -37.90
CA VAL A 117 -0.18 25.12 -38.85
C VAL A 117 0.81 25.98 -39.64
N SER A 118 0.99 25.64 -40.92
CA SER A 118 1.66 26.48 -41.91
C SER A 118 0.91 27.80 -42.02
N ARG A 119 1.49 28.90 -41.51
CA ARG A 119 1.05 30.25 -41.87
C ARG A 119 1.53 30.53 -43.30
N SER A 120 0.61 30.51 -44.25
CA SER A 120 0.81 31.13 -45.57
C SER A 120 1.00 32.63 -45.39
N ARG A 121 1.95 33.18 -46.15
CA ARG A 121 2.34 34.59 -46.22
C ARG A 121 1.16 35.52 -46.53
#